data_AF-C6HR59-F1
#
_entry.id   AF-C6HR59-F1
#
_cell.length_a   1.000
_cell.length_b   1.000
_cell.length_c   1.000
_cell.angle_alpha   90.00
_cell.angle_beta   90.00
_cell.angle_gamma   90.00
#
_symmetry.space_group_name_H-M   'P 1'
#
loop_
_entity.id
_entity.type
_entity.pdbx_description
1 polymer ?
#
loop_
_entity_poly.entity_id
_entity_poly.type
_entity_poly.pdbx_seq_one_letter_code
_entity_poly.pdbx_strand_id
1 'polypeptide(L)'
;MSLSRSPSPRRGGGWSSPGLTIATGSSRGSSPPRGYHDTANSSTSSGSGAFHPNSSPIAGAGPGNGAVTWASAKAKSDRIAAYPSFSTRNNGFFSRQRRKISASLPRFRVNSMLDYGEKEKLGRGRWLARGPGDLPLRVRLKTLLGSLIRRKRFRFMLLLLFLFFFWLFFSTRIIQSYRASSMGGGKKIVLVVGANIGGGVMEWKGAREWAIERDSLKNKRKYVQRWGYELEIVNMVTQKRYAHEWREGWEKVDALRQAFRRYPNAEWFWWLDLHTYIMEPTYSLQSHVLNHLDTNAYRDINFFNPLNISHPLNASYLDPFSRSITGDNKTSSINMILTQDCSGFSLGSFVVRRSPWTERLLDIWWDPALYEQKHLAWTHKEQDSLQHVYINHPWVRPHVAFMPQRRMNSFPPGACGNGTDRRIHYQRNDRDFIVNMAGCEWGRDCWGEMWYYRQLGYFLNRSWWERFKEGLADIFFKMIGRPLKRQF
;
A
#
# COMPACT_ATOMS: atom_id res chain seq x y z
N MET A 1 7.90 -38.05 25.25
CA MET A 1 8.87 -38.76 24.40
C MET A 1 8.93 -38.05 23.05
N SER A 2 10.07 -37.43 22.77
CA SER A 2 10.37 -36.70 21.54
C SER A 2 10.86 -37.67 20.47
N LEU A 3 10.21 -37.68 19.30
CA LEU A 3 10.77 -38.33 18.12
C LEU A 3 10.81 -37.37 16.93
N SER A 4 12.00 -37.37 16.35
CA SER A 4 12.64 -36.42 15.47
C SER A 4 12.30 -36.64 14.00
N ARG A 5 12.47 -35.55 13.26
CA ARG A 5 12.42 -35.42 11.80
C ARG A 5 13.38 -36.37 11.08
N SER A 6 12.96 -36.87 9.93
CA SER A 6 13.80 -37.50 8.91
C SER A 6 14.23 -36.47 7.84
N PRO A 7 15.49 -36.52 7.33
CA PRO A 7 16.02 -35.56 6.37
C PRO A 7 15.83 -36.01 4.91
N SER A 8 15.64 -35.05 4.01
CA SER A 8 15.63 -35.25 2.56
C SER A 8 17.06 -35.16 1.97
N PRO A 9 17.41 -35.96 0.95
CA PRO A 9 18.75 -36.01 0.39
C PRO A 9 18.99 -34.92 -0.68
N ARG A 10 20.19 -34.33 -0.69
CA ARG A 10 20.72 -33.56 -1.82
C ARG A 10 21.90 -34.29 -2.45
N ARG A 11 21.95 -34.32 -3.79
CA ARG A 11 23.14 -34.68 -4.58
C ARG A 11 23.78 -33.39 -5.11
N GLY A 12 25.07 -33.19 -4.83
CA GLY A 12 25.95 -32.31 -5.60
C GLY A 12 26.54 -31.12 -4.85
N GLY A 13 27.83 -31.24 -4.46
CA GLY A 13 28.81 -30.16 -4.63
C GLY A 13 29.05 -29.18 -3.47
N GLY A 14 29.92 -29.60 -2.54
CA GLY A 14 31.04 -28.86 -1.92
C GLY A 14 30.89 -27.40 -1.47
N TRP A 15 31.22 -27.15 -0.19
CA TRP A 15 31.74 -25.86 0.28
C TRP A 15 32.99 -26.06 1.16
N SER A 16 34.04 -25.32 0.80
CA SER A 16 35.33 -25.22 1.47
C SER A 16 35.21 -24.40 2.76
N SER A 17 35.91 -24.83 3.81
CA SER A 17 36.21 -24.01 4.99
C SER A 17 37.37 -23.05 4.70
N PRO A 18 37.39 -21.85 5.31
CA PRO A 18 38.50 -21.62 6.25
C PRO A 18 38.19 -20.68 7.44
N GLY A 19 38.90 -20.92 8.55
CA GLY A 19 39.62 -19.87 9.25
C GLY A 19 38.93 -19.15 10.41
N LEU A 20 39.18 -19.64 11.63
CA LEU A 20 39.03 -18.92 12.89
C LEU A 20 40.00 -17.71 12.93
N THR A 21 39.49 -16.52 13.28
CA THR A 21 40.31 -15.39 13.75
C THR A 21 39.76 -14.93 15.10
N ILE A 22 40.61 -15.00 16.13
CA ILE A 22 40.39 -14.41 17.46
C ILE A 22 41.25 -13.16 17.56
N ALA A 23 40.66 -12.13 18.17
CA ALA A 23 41.17 -10.77 18.33
C ALA A 23 42.13 -10.61 19.51
N THR A 24 43.03 -9.61 19.41
CA THR A 24 43.49 -8.68 20.47
C THR A 24 44.07 -7.45 19.72
N GLY A 25 43.55 -6.21 19.83
CA GLY A 25 43.72 -5.25 20.94
C GLY A 25 45.15 -4.69 20.97
N SER A 26 45.51 -3.40 20.91
CA SER A 26 44.79 -2.14 21.04
C SER A 26 45.70 -0.93 20.72
N SER A 27 45.14 0.07 20.03
CA SER A 27 45.26 1.52 20.33
C SER A 27 46.47 2.39 19.93
N ARG A 28 46.09 3.62 19.51
CA ARG A 28 46.80 4.92 19.45
C ARG A 28 47.72 5.21 18.25
N GLY A 29 47.20 6.09 17.39
CA GLY A 29 47.72 7.47 17.29
C GLY A 29 48.86 7.76 16.30
N SER A 30 48.53 8.64 15.34
CA SER A 30 49.41 9.69 14.80
C SER A 30 50.49 9.31 13.77
N SER A 31 50.31 9.82 12.54
CA SER A 31 51.34 10.06 11.50
C SER A 31 52.41 11.08 12.00
N PRO A 32 53.54 11.38 11.31
CA PRO A 32 53.86 11.21 9.87
C PRO A 32 55.38 10.84 9.61
N PRO A 33 56.10 11.30 8.55
CA PRO A 33 56.51 10.46 7.40
C PRO A 33 58.04 10.50 7.09
N ARG A 34 58.40 9.97 5.91
CA ARG A 34 59.64 10.13 5.10
C ARG A 34 60.78 9.14 5.37
N GLY A 35 61.33 8.64 4.26
CA GLY A 35 62.62 7.96 4.21
C GLY A 35 62.86 7.35 2.83
N TYR A 36 63.41 8.17 1.94
CA TYR A 36 64.01 7.76 0.67
C TYR A 36 65.25 6.91 1.00
N HIS A 37 65.44 5.75 0.37
CA HIS A 37 66.78 5.18 0.12
C HIS A 37 66.72 4.14 -0.99
N ASP A 38 67.48 4.44 -2.03
CA ASP A 38 67.94 3.55 -3.09
C ASP A 38 68.70 2.35 -2.52
N THR A 39 68.66 1.19 -3.19
CA THR A 39 69.80 0.60 -3.93
C THR A 39 69.64 -0.90 -4.22
N ALA A 40 70.23 -1.28 -5.36
CA ALA A 40 70.72 -2.59 -5.80
C ALA A 40 69.68 -3.64 -6.25
N ASN A 41 69.54 -3.88 -7.55
CA ASN A 41 70.41 -4.66 -8.47
C ASN A 41 70.34 -6.18 -8.27
N SER A 42 69.66 -6.85 -9.21
CA SER A 42 70.12 -8.06 -9.91
C SER A 42 69.09 -8.35 -11.01
N SER A 43 69.37 -8.10 -12.31
CA SER A 43 69.97 -9.07 -13.24
C SER A 43 69.21 -10.40 -13.22
N THR A 44 68.53 -10.88 -14.26
CA THR A 44 68.89 -11.03 -15.68
C THR A 44 67.61 -11.50 -16.40
N SER A 45 67.19 -10.87 -17.51
CA SER A 45 67.43 -11.29 -18.91
C SER A 45 66.74 -12.61 -19.27
N SER A 46 66.13 -12.82 -20.44
CA SER A 46 66.27 -12.18 -21.75
C SER A 46 65.19 -12.76 -22.68
N GLY A 47 64.73 -11.95 -23.65
CA GLY A 47 64.09 -12.47 -24.85
C GLY A 47 65.10 -13.09 -25.83
N SER A 48 64.60 -13.92 -26.74
CA SER A 48 65.14 -14.15 -28.09
C SER A 48 65.08 -12.82 -28.86
N GLY A 49 66.09 -12.34 -29.62
CA GLY A 49 66.91 -13.00 -30.64
C GLY A 49 66.17 -12.95 -31.98
N ALA A 50 66.66 -12.48 -33.13
CA ALA A 50 67.88 -11.80 -33.57
C ALA A 50 67.67 -11.39 -35.07
N PHE A 51 68.64 -10.65 -35.63
CA PHE A 51 69.00 -10.49 -37.06
C PHE A 51 68.52 -9.26 -37.88
N HIS A 52 69.52 -8.43 -38.21
CA HIS A 52 69.70 -7.44 -39.30
C HIS A 52 69.51 -8.09 -40.71
N PRO A 53 69.49 -7.40 -41.91
CA PRO A 53 70.14 -6.12 -42.25
C PRO A 53 69.47 -5.20 -43.34
N ASN A 54 70.07 -4.01 -43.49
CA ASN A 54 70.23 -3.12 -44.67
C ASN A 54 69.10 -2.72 -45.64
N SER A 55 69.04 -1.39 -45.77
CA SER A 55 68.58 -0.53 -46.88
C SER A 55 69.38 -0.65 -48.19
N SER A 56 68.76 -0.28 -49.33
CA SER A 56 69.35 0.46 -50.48
C SER A 56 68.27 0.67 -51.58
N PRO A 57 68.40 1.59 -52.57
CA PRO A 57 69.48 2.55 -52.91
C PRO A 57 68.96 4.02 -52.80
N ILE A 58 69.62 5.14 -53.14
CA ILE A 58 70.30 5.56 -54.38
C ILE A 58 71.17 6.80 -54.10
N ALA A 59 72.30 6.86 -54.81
CA ALA A 59 73.37 7.86 -54.72
C ALA A 59 72.98 9.31 -55.04
N GLY A 60 73.76 10.21 -54.45
CA GLY A 60 74.29 11.40 -55.10
C GLY A 60 75.50 11.88 -54.31
N ALA A 61 76.72 11.72 -54.82
CA ALA A 61 77.91 12.33 -54.22
C ALA A 61 77.70 13.86 -54.20
N GLY A 62 77.70 14.57 -53.08
CA GLY A 62 77.61 14.16 -51.68
C GLY A 62 77.37 15.43 -50.85
N PRO A 63 76.11 15.82 -50.56
CA PRO A 63 75.81 17.06 -49.87
C PRO A 63 75.25 16.85 -48.45
N GLY A 64 75.56 17.77 -47.55
CA GLY A 64 74.80 17.99 -46.31
C GLY A 64 75.33 17.27 -45.07
N ASN A 65 76.20 17.94 -44.31
CA ASN A 65 76.52 17.53 -42.94
C ASN A 65 76.64 18.75 -42.01
N GLY A 66 75.56 19.51 -41.91
CA GLY A 66 75.26 20.32 -40.74
C GLY A 66 74.31 19.53 -39.84
N ALA A 67 74.79 18.42 -39.26
CA ALA A 67 74.02 17.59 -38.35
C ALA A 67 73.82 18.33 -37.02
N VAL A 68 72.83 19.22 -36.99
CA VAL A 68 72.25 19.77 -35.76
C VAL A 68 71.55 18.60 -35.07
N THR A 69 72.28 17.94 -34.18
CA THR A 69 71.73 16.89 -33.33
C THR A 69 70.61 17.48 -32.47
N TRP A 70 69.57 16.68 -32.18
CA TRP A 70 68.45 17.07 -31.33
C TRP A 70 68.88 17.68 -29.97
N ALA A 71 70.05 17.27 -29.47
CA ALA A 71 70.70 17.83 -28.29
C ALA A 71 71.19 19.29 -28.48
N SER A 72 71.69 19.64 -29.66
CA SER A 72 72.19 20.99 -29.98
C SER A 72 71.07 22.01 -30.24
N ALA A 73 69.91 21.56 -30.76
CA ALA A 73 68.71 22.40 -30.88
C ALA A 73 68.08 22.73 -29.50
N LYS A 74 68.11 21.77 -28.56
CA LYS A 74 67.62 21.96 -27.19
C LYS A 74 68.49 22.94 -26.37
N ALA A 75 69.81 22.88 -26.55
CA ALA A 75 70.74 23.80 -25.89
C ALA A 75 70.64 25.25 -26.42
N LYS A 76 70.17 25.46 -27.65
CA LYS A 76 69.93 26.79 -28.23
C LYS A 76 68.56 27.36 -27.84
N SER A 77 67.53 26.54 -27.63
CA SER A 77 66.21 26.99 -27.15
C SER A 77 66.22 27.41 -25.67
N ASP A 78 67.07 26.79 -24.84
CA ASP A 78 67.17 27.13 -23.41
C ASP A 78 67.82 28.51 -23.16
N ARG A 79 68.51 29.10 -24.15
CA ARG A 79 69.10 30.44 -24.05
C ARG A 79 68.20 31.59 -24.55
N ILE A 80 67.03 31.28 -25.14
CA ILE A 80 66.13 32.30 -25.74
C ILE A 80 64.81 32.45 -24.95
N ALA A 81 64.52 31.57 -23.99
CA ALA A 81 63.34 31.67 -23.13
C ALA A 81 63.57 32.56 -21.88
N ALA A 82 64.07 33.78 -22.06
CA ALA A 82 64.21 34.79 -21.00
C ALA A 82 63.01 35.75 -20.95
N TYR A 83 61.78 35.21 -20.93
CA TYR A 83 60.58 35.94 -20.54
C TYR A 83 59.99 35.27 -19.29
N PRO A 84 59.60 36.03 -18.25
CA PRO A 84 59.07 35.43 -17.03
C PRO A 84 57.71 34.81 -17.34
N SER A 85 57.67 33.49 -17.51
CA SER A 85 56.42 32.76 -17.58
C SER A 85 55.76 32.80 -16.21
N PHE A 86 54.51 33.23 -16.18
CA PHE A 86 53.70 33.35 -14.98
C PHE A 86 53.53 31.95 -14.34
N SER A 87 54.35 31.67 -13.32
CA SER A 87 54.24 30.49 -12.48
C SER A 87 52.92 30.54 -11.71
N THR A 88 51.91 29.80 -12.19
CA THR A 88 50.76 29.48 -11.34
C THR A 88 51.22 28.46 -10.32
N ARG A 89 51.67 28.96 -9.16
CA ARG A 89 51.93 28.16 -7.97
C ARG A 89 50.71 27.25 -7.74
N ASN A 90 50.92 25.94 -7.81
CA ASN A 90 49.89 24.92 -7.75
C ASN A 90 49.32 24.86 -6.32
N ASN A 91 48.51 25.85 -5.94
CA ASN A 91 47.81 25.85 -4.67
C ASN A 91 46.58 24.95 -4.79
N GLY A 92 46.59 23.87 -4.01
CA GLY A 92 45.59 22.81 -4.02
C GLY A 92 44.13 23.28 -3.84
N PHE A 93 43.23 22.35 -4.11
CA PHE A 93 41.76 22.45 -4.14
C PHE A 93 41.13 23.38 -3.08
N PHE A 94 41.66 23.40 -1.85
CA PHE A 94 41.17 24.21 -0.73
C PHE A 94 41.45 25.72 -0.86
N SER A 95 42.50 26.14 -1.57
CA SER A 95 42.80 27.58 -1.76
C SER A 95 41.84 28.25 -2.76
N ARG A 96 41.40 27.49 -3.78
CA ARG A 96 40.49 27.96 -4.83
C ARG A 96 39.07 28.16 -4.30
N GLN A 97 38.66 27.40 -3.26
CA GLN A 97 37.38 27.60 -2.58
C GLN A 97 37.42 28.72 -1.54
N ARG A 98 38.53 28.95 -0.84
CA ARG A 98 38.64 30.06 0.14
C ARG A 98 38.41 31.43 -0.49
N ARG A 99 38.91 31.68 -1.71
CA ARG A 99 38.62 32.93 -2.45
C ARG A 99 37.15 33.08 -2.87
N LYS A 100 36.42 31.99 -3.06
CA LYS A 100 34.98 32.03 -3.38
C LYS A 100 34.12 32.28 -2.13
N ILE A 101 34.55 31.80 -0.97
CA ILE A 101 33.84 32.02 0.31
C ILE A 101 34.12 33.43 0.86
N SER A 102 35.34 33.97 0.67
CA SER A 102 35.65 35.35 1.05
C SER A 102 35.08 36.42 0.11
N ALA A 103 34.64 36.02 -1.09
CA ALA A 103 34.01 36.91 -2.08
C ALA A 103 32.46 36.94 -1.96
N SER A 104 31.87 36.07 -1.15
CA SER A 104 30.41 36.01 -0.92
C SER A 104 29.97 36.61 0.41
N LEU A 105 30.88 37.18 1.20
CA LEU A 105 30.52 37.92 2.42
C LEU A 105 30.29 39.40 2.08
N PRO A 106 29.17 40.00 2.51
CA PRO A 106 28.94 41.43 2.32
C PRO A 106 29.97 42.20 3.15
N ARG A 107 30.88 42.91 2.48
CA ARG A 107 31.74 43.90 3.13
C ARG A 107 30.89 45.10 3.48
N PHE A 108 30.62 45.32 4.76
CA PHE A 108 30.13 46.60 5.25
C PHE A 108 31.27 47.61 5.12
N ARG A 109 31.19 48.49 4.11
CA ARG A 109 32.05 49.67 4.04
C ARG A 109 31.56 50.63 5.12
N VAL A 110 32.40 50.85 6.13
CA VAL A 110 32.32 52.01 7.01
C VAL A 110 33.21 53.07 6.39
N ASN A 111 32.62 54.24 6.15
CA ASN A 111 33.17 55.49 5.64
C ASN A 111 34.70 55.61 5.49
N SER A 112 35.16 55.89 4.28
CA SER A 112 36.24 56.84 4.07
C SER A 112 35.95 57.66 2.81
N MET A 113 35.91 58.97 3.01
CA MET A 113 35.79 60.01 1.98
C MET A 113 36.89 59.91 0.91
N LEU A 114 36.62 60.58 -0.21
CA LEU A 114 37.51 60.93 -1.32
C LEU A 114 37.78 59.82 -2.34
N ASP A 115 36.91 59.73 -3.35
CA ASP A 115 37.36 59.82 -4.74
C ASP A 115 36.18 60.24 -5.64
N TYR A 116 36.30 61.43 -6.23
CA TYR A 116 35.34 61.99 -7.17
C TYR A 116 35.68 61.45 -8.56
N GLY A 117 34.83 60.58 -9.09
CA GLY A 117 34.95 60.05 -10.45
C GLY A 117 33.57 59.87 -11.05
N GLU A 118 32.96 60.98 -11.47
CA GLU A 118 31.72 61.00 -12.22
C GLU A 118 31.84 60.16 -13.50
N LYS A 119 30.99 59.13 -13.61
CA LYS A 119 30.43 58.73 -14.90
C LYS A 119 28.93 58.66 -14.77
N GLU A 120 28.29 59.75 -15.18
CA GLU A 120 26.88 59.82 -15.48
C GLU A 120 26.46 58.62 -16.34
N LYS A 121 25.53 57.83 -15.80
CA LYS A 121 24.49 57.18 -16.59
C LYS A 121 23.15 57.59 -16.00
N LEU A 122 22.77 58.83 -16.29
CA LEU A 122 21.39 59.27 -16.23
C LEU A 122 20.62 58.55 -17.34
N GLY A 123 19.48 57.96 -16.99
CA GLY A 123 18.51 57.47 -17.97
C GLY A 123 18.09 56.01 -17.77
N ARG A 124 17.30 55.74 -16.72
CA ARG A 124 15.98 55.08 -16.83
C ARG A 124 15.37 54.84 -15.45
N GLY A 125 14.34 55.65 -15.15
CA GLY A 125 13.18 55.21 -14.38
C GLY A 125 13.36 55.04 -12.87
N ARG A 126 13.37 56.17 -12.15
CA ARG A 126 12.81 56.21 -10.79
C ARG A 126 11.33 55.82 -10.84
N TRP A 127 10.98 54.74 -10.13
CA TRP A 127 9.74 54.68 -9.37
C TRP A 127 10.03 54.05 -8.01
N LEU A 128 9.59 54.77 -6.97
CA LEU A 128 9.54 54.47 -5.54
C LEU A 128 10.81 54.78 -4.73
N ALA A 129 10.85 56.04 -4.31
CA ALA A 129 11.46 56.47 -3.06
C ALA A 129 10.64 55.92 -1.87
N ARG A 130 11.08 54.81 -1.27
CA ARG A 130 10.85 54.52 0.15
C ARG A 130 11.82 53.43 0.59
N GLY A 131 12.54 53.68 1.68
CA GLY A 131 13.53 52.75 2.21
C GLY A 131 12.92 51.38 2.53
N PRO A 132 13.75 50.33 2.69
CA PRO A 132 13.27 48.96 2.83
C PRO A 132 12.31 48.73 4.02
N GLY A 133 12.20 49.65 4.97
CA GLY A 133 11.38 49.48 6.18
C GLY A 133 9.86 49.56 6.00
N ASP A 134 9.35 50.19 4.94
CA ASP A 134 8.00 50.79 4.99
C ASP A 134 6.98 50.26 3.95
N LEU A 135 7.28 49.10 3.34
CA LEU A 135 6.38 48.41 2.41
C LEU A 135 5.67 47.24 3.12
N PRO A 136 4.34 47.06 2.95
CA PRO A 136 3.62 45.94 3.53
C PRO A 136 4.30 44.62 3.14
N LEU A 137 4.48 43.70 4.10
CA LEU A 137 5.14 42.39 3.92
C LEU A 137 4.73 41.66 2.64
N ARG A 138 3.45 41.78 2.26
CA ARG A 138 2.86 41.20 1.03
C ARG A 138 3.46 41.75 -0.26
N VAL A 139 3.77 43.04 -0.33
CA VAL A 139 4.37 43.68 -1.54
C VAL A 139 5.84 43.30 -1.66
N ARG A 140 6.55 43.19 -0.54
CA ARG A 140 7.92 42.69 -0.47
C ARG A 140 8.03 41.22 -0.87
N LEU A 141 7.12 40.38 -0.40
CA LEU A 141 6.99 38.99 -0.83
C LEU A 141 6.66 38.89 -2.32
N LYS A 142 5.70 39.68 -2.83
CA LYS A 142 5.36 39.69 -4.27
C LYS A 142 6.54 40.07 -5.16
N THR A 143 7.33 41.07 -4.79
CA THR A 143 8.48 41.52 -5.58
C THR A 143 9.67 40.55 -5.49
N LEU A 144 9.92 39.95 -4.31
CA LEU A 144 10.91 38.88 -4.13
C LEU A 144 10.55 37.60 -4.89
N LEU A 145 9.32 37.10 -4.73
CA LEU A 145 8.82 35.95 -5.49
C LEU A 145 8.83 36.24 -6.99
N GLY A 146 8.39 37.43 -7.41
CA GLY A 146 8.41 37.83 -8.82
C GLY A 146 9.82 37.87 -9.43
N SER A 147 10.82 38.32 -8.68
CA SER A 147 12.23 38.36 -9.10
C SER A 147 12.86 36.95 -9.15
N LEU A 148 12.59 36.11 -8.15
CA LEU A 148 12.99 34.71 -8.10
C LEU A 148 12.36 33.89 -9.24
N ILE A 149 11.06 34.08 -9.48
CA ILE A 149 10.31 33.42 -10.55
C ILE A 149 10.81 33.88 -11.92
N ARG A 150 11.17 35.16 -12.13
CA ARG A 150 11.75 35.61 -13.41
C ARG A 150 13.13 35.04 -13.69
N ARG A 151 14.04 35.03 -12.71
CA ARG A 151 15.43 34.56 -12.91
C ARG A 151 15.59 33.05 -12.89
N LYS A 152 14.68 32.33 -12.23
CA LYS A 152 14.71 30.86 -12.10
C LYS A 152 13.48 30.20 -12.73
N ARG A 153 12.74 30.90 -13.60
CA ARG A 153 11.48 30.42 -14.21
C ARG A 153 11.60 29.00 -14.73
N PHE A 154 12.66 28.72 -15.47
CA PHE A 154 12.92 27.39 -16.02
C PHE A 154 13.18 26.34 -14.93
N ARG A 155 13.93 26.67 -13.87
CA ARG A 155 14.21 25.74 -12.76
C ARG A 155 12.96 25.48 -11.91
N PHE A 156 12.11 26.48 -11.70
CA PHE A 156 10.83 26.31 -11.03
C PHE A 156 9.83 25.50 -11.86
N MET A 157 9.78 25.71 -13.18
CA MET A 157 8.97 24.90 -14.08
C MET A 157 9.43 23.44 -14.09
N LEU A 158 10.74 23.20 -14.13
CA LEU A 158 11.31 21.85 -14.08
C LEU A 158 11.02 21.17 -12.73
N LEU A 159 11.12 21.92 -11.62
CA LEU A 159 10.76 21.41 -10.29
C LEU A 159 9.26 21.11 -10.16
N LEU A 160 8.38 21.99 -10.67
CA LEU A 160 6.94 21.73 -10.70
C LEU A 160 6.59 20.52 -11.54
N LEU A 161 7.23 20.38 -12.71
CA LEU A 161 7.06 19.23 -13.59
C LEU A 161 7.55 17.94 -12.93
N PHE A 162 8.69 17.99 -12.22
CA PHE A 162 9.19 16.86 -11.43
C PHE A 162 8.23 16.50 -10.29
N LEU A 163 7.73 17.49 -9.53
CA LEU A 163 6.73 17.26 -8.48
C LEU A 163 5.41 16.72 -9.04
N PHE A 164 4.99 17.17 -10.22
CA PHE A 164 3.80 16.68 -10.89
C PHE A 164 3.96 15.23 -11.32
N PHE A 165 5.09 14.86 -11.94
CA PHE A 165 5.37 13.46 -12.26
C PHE A 165 5.51 12.60 -11.01
N PHE A 166 6.21 13.09 -9.99
CA PHE A 166 6.31 12.41 -8.70
C PHE A 166 4.92 12.18 -8.09
N TRP A 167 4.05 13.19 -8.11
CA TRP A 167 2.67 13.05 -7.65
C TRP A 167 1.87 12.05 -8.51
N LEU A 168 1.97 12.09 -9.83
CA LEU A 168 1.29 11.13 -10.70
C LEU A 168 1.69 9.67 -10.43
N PHE A 169 2.98 9.41 -10.23
CA PHE A 169 3.48 8.04 -10.01
C PHE A 169 3.33 7.56 -8.57
N PHE A 170 3.51 8.45 -7.58
CA PHE A 170 3.57 8.05 -6.16
C PHE A 170 2.33 8.40 -5.33
N SER A 171 1.42 9.27 -5.80
CA SER A 171 0.24 9.68 -5.02
C SER A 171 -0.58 8.50 -4.52
N THR A 172 -0.83 7.50 -5.37
CA THR A 172 -1.59 6.30 -5.00
C THR A 172 -0.92 5.52 -3.88
N ARG A 173 0.39 5.29 -3.98
CA ARG A 173 1.19 4.58 -2.97
C ARG A 173 1.29 5.36 -1.66
N ILE A 174 1.46 6.69 -1.74
CA ILE A 174 1.51 7.56 -0.57
C ILE A 174 0.16 7.52 0.18
N ILE A 175 -0.95 7.64 -0.54
CA ILE A 175 -2.30 7.58 0.05
C ILE A 175 -2.55 6.21 0.68
N GLN A 176 -2.20 5.12 -0.01
CA GLN A 176 -2.33 3.76 0.53
C GLN A 176 -1.50 3.57 1.80
N SER A 177 -0.25 4.03 1.79
CA SER A 177 0.65 3.94 2.95
C SER A 177 0.14 4.78 4.14
N TYR A 178 -0.37 5.99 3.87
CA TYR A 178 -0.99 6.83 4.89
C TYR A 178 -2.22 6.14 5.51
N ARG A 179 -3.12 5.58 4.68
CA ARG A 179 -4.31 4.86 5.16
C ARG A 179 -3.96 3.62 5.97
N ALA A 180 -2.91 2.89 5.58
CA ALA A 180 -2.38 1.75 6.30
C ALA A 180 -1.58 2.14 7.57
N SER A 181 -1.32 3.42 7.82
CA SER A 181 -0.68 3.86 9.05
C SER A 181 -1.66 3.86 10.23
N SER A 182 -1.14 3.99 11.45
CA SER A 182 -1.98 4.14 12.65
C SER A 182 -2.88 5.39 12.60
N MET A 183 -2.43 6.45 11.92
CA MET A 183 -3.19 7.69 11.74
C MET A 183 -4.34 7.53 10.73
N GLY A 184 -4.16 6.67 9.73
CA GLY A 184 -5.17 6.39 8.70
C GLY A 184 -6.29 5.46 9.17
N GLY A 185 -6.13 4.81 10.32
CA GLY A 185 -7.13 3.92 10.91
C GLY A 185 -7.30 2.57 10.20
N GLY A 186 -6.61 2.33 9.07
CA GLY A 186 -6.75 1.08 8.31
C GLY A 186 -6.27 -0.15 9.07
N LYS A 187 -5.15 -0.04 9.79
CA LYS A 187 -4.58 -1.11 10.64
C LYS A 187 -5.49 -1.56 11.78
N LYS A 188 -6.52 -0.78 12.13
CA LYS A 188 -7.48 -1.16 13.18
C LYS A 188 -8.54 -2.15 12.69
N ILE A 189 -8.63 -2.36 11.38
CA ILE A 189 -9.62 -3.25 10.77
C ILE A 189 -8.93 -4.40 10.05
N VAL A 190 -9.36 -5.61 10.38
CA VAL A 190 -8.95 -6.84 9.71
C VAL A 190 -10.15 -7.42 8.99
N LEU A 191 -10.02 -7.65 7.69
CA LEU A 191 -11.00 -8.36 6.89
C LEU A 191 -10.64 -9.84 6.90
N VAL A 192 -11.55 -10.69 7.36
CA VAL A 192 -11.36 -12.15 7.45
C VAL A 192 -12.24 -12.83 6.39
N VAL A 193 -11.63 -13.72 5.62
CA VAL A 193 -12.32 -14.54 4.61
C VAL A 193 -11.90 -15.99 4.76
N GLY A 194 -12.88 -16.89 4.89
CA GLY A 194 -12.66 -18.32 4.72
C GLY A 194 -12.52 -18.65 3.24
N ALA A 195 -11.40 -19.24 2.84
CA ALA A 195 -11.18 -19.72 1.48
C ALA A 195 -10.59 -21.12 1.51
N ASN A 196 -10.91 -21.93 0.49
CA ASN A 196 -10.37 -23.26 0.35
C ASN A 196 -9.30 -23.22 -0.75
N ILE A 197 -8.07 -22.95 -0.31
CA ILE A 197 -6.87 -22.96 -1.16
C ILE A 197 -6.40 -24.41 -1.25
N GLY A 198 -7.04 -25.23 -2.08
CA GLY A 198 -6.62 -26.62 -2.30
C GLY A 198 -7.67 -27.58 -2.82
N GLY A 199 -8.96 -27.24 -2.70
CA GLY A 199 -10.07 -28.15 -3.01
C GLY A 199 -10.67 -28.80 -1.76
N GLY A 200 -11.91 -29.29 -1.87
CA GLY A 200 -12.61 -29.96 -0.77
C GLY A 200 -11.94 -31.28 -0.36
N VAL A 201 -12.32 -31.78 0.82
CA VAL A 201 -11.87 -33.09 1.31
C VAL A 201 -12.70 -34.23 0.71
N MET A 202 -14.00 -33.99 0.46
CA MET A 202 -14.92 -34.97 -0.11
C MET A 202 -15.15 -34.78 -1.62
N GLU A 203 -15.18 -33.53 -2.10
CA GLU A 203 -15.34 -33.22 -3.52
C GLU A 203 -14.22 -32.32 -4.05
N TRP A 204 -13.74 -32.64 -5.26
CA TRP A 204 -12.81 -31.78 -5.97
C TRP A 204 -13.52 -30.48 -6.36
N LYS A 205 -12.87 -29.37 -6.03
CA LYS A 205 -13.42 -28.04 -6.30
C LYS A 205 -13.60 -27.82 -7.80
N GLY A 206 -14.83 -27.49 -8.19
CA GLY A 206 -15.21 -27.31 -9.59
C GLY A 206 -14.61 -26.04 -10.19
N ALA A 207 -14.50 -25.98 -11.53
CA ALA A 207 -13.96 -24.81 -12.24
C ALA A 207 -14.74 -23.51 -11.91
N ARG A 208 -16.06 -23.62 -11.68
CA ARG A 208 -16.92 -22.49 -11.27
C ARG A 208 -16.55 -21.96 -9.89
N GLU A 209 -16.34 -22.85 -8.92
CA GLU A 209 -15.95 -22.48 -7.55
C GLU A 209 -14.55 -21.87 -7.49
N TRP A 210 -13.61 -22.39 -8.28
CA TRP A 210 -12.29 -21.77 -8.47
C TRP A 210 -12.41 -20.34 -9.02
N ALA A 211 -13.31 -20.12 -9.98
CA ALA A 211 -13.52 -18.80 -10.55
C ALA A 211 -14.16 -17.84 -9.54
N ILE A 212 -15.17 -18.29 -8.78
CA ILE A 212 -15.81 -17.50 -7.70
C ILE A 212 -14.78 -17.12 -6.64
N GLU A 213 -14.00 -18.08 -6.15
CA GLU A 213 -12.96 -17.79 -5.16
C GLU A 213 -11.96 -16.76 -5.66
N ARG A 214 -11.44 -16.96 -6.87
CA ARG A 214 -10.46 -16.06 -7.49
C ARG A 214 -11.02 -14.64 -7.61
N ASP A 215 -12.24 -14.49 -8.09
CA ASP A 215 -12.86 -13.19 -8.32
C ASP A 215 -13.20 -12.49 -7.00
N SER A 216 -13.73 -13.23 -6.03
CA SER A 216 -14.04 -12.76 -4.69
C SER A 216 -12.79 -12.28 -3.94
N LEU A 217 -11.74 -13.12 -3.89
CA LEU A 217 -10.48 -12.76 -3.24
C LEU A 217 -9.79 -11.59 -3.94
N LYS A 218 -9.84 -11.51 -5.27
CA LYS A 218 -9.31 -10.38 -6.04
C LYS A 218 -10.05 -9.09 -5.71
N ASN A 219 -11.38 -9.13 -5.60
CA ASN A 219 -12.21 -7.98 -5.22
C ASN A 219 -11.86 -7.49 -3.81
N LYS A 220 -11.88 -8.39 -2.82
CA LYS A 220 -11.59 -8.07 -1.41
C LYS A 220 -10.15 -7.57 -1.23
N ARG A 221 -9.17 -8.21 -1.87
CA ARG A 221 -7.77 -7.75 -1.86
C ARG A 221 -7.63 -6.34 -2.42
N LYS A 222 -8.31 -6.01 -3.52
CA LYS A 222 -8.30 -4.66 -4.10
C LYS A 222 -8.90 -3.63 -3.14
N TYR A 223 -9.98 -3.97 -2.45
CA TYR A 223 -10.61 -3.09 -1.47
C TYR A 223 -9.71 -2.84 -0.26
N VAL A 224 -9.17 -3.89 0.34
CA VAL A 224 -8.23 -3.84 1.47
C VAL A 224 -6.99 -3.02 1.13
N GLN A 225 -6.38 -3.25 -0.03
CA GLN A 225 -5.22 -2.48 -0.49
C GLN A 225 -5.52 -0.99 -0.67
N ARG A 226 -6.75 -0.64 -1.08
CA ARG A 226 -7.16 0.76 -1.26
C ARG A 226 -7.31 1.50 0.07
N TRP A 227 -7.78 0.80 1.10
CA TRP A 227 -8.06 1.38 2.41
C TRP A 227 -7.01 1.08 3.48
N GLY A 228 -5.98 0.30 3.14
CA GLY A 228 -4.91 -0.04 4.07
C GLY A 228 -5.37 -0.94 5.21
N TYR A 229 -6.39 -1.77 4.98
CA TYR A 229 -6.80 -2.80 5.94
C TYR A 229 -5.85 -3.99 5.85
N GLU A 230 -5.97 -4.91 6.80
CA GLU A 230 -5.33 -6.22 6.70
C GLU A 230 -6.32 -7.27 6.15
N LEU A 231 -5.83 -8.22 5.35
CA LEU A 231 -6.65 -9.31 4.80
C LEU A 231 -6.14 -10.64 5.32
N GLU A 232 -6.93 -11.28 6.17
CA GLU A 232 -6.68 -12.65 6.63
C GLU A 232 -7.47 -13.63 5.75
N ILE A 233 -6.75 -14.50 5.04
CA ILE A 233 -7.33 -15.59 4.27
C ILE A 233 -7.11 -16.87 5.06
N VAL A 234 -8.18 -17.40 5.64
CA VAL A 234 -8.12 -18.62 6.45
C VAL A 234 -8.33 -19.82 5.55
N ASN A 235 -7.37 -20.76 5.59
CA ASN A 235 -7.48 -21.99 4.83
C ASN A 235 -8.35 -23.00 5.58
N MET A 236 -9.53 -23.28 5.03
CA MET A 236 -10.52 -24.18 5.62
C MET A 236 -10.19 -25.68 5.35
N VAL A 237 -9.17 -25.99 4.54
CA VAL A 237 -8.84 -27.37 4.11
C VAL A 237 -8.35 -28.26 5.25
N THR A 238 -7.44 -27.74 6.09
CA THR A 238 -6.78 -28.56 7.13
C THR A 238 -7.74 -29.00 8.22
N GLN A 239 -8.86 -28.31 8.37
CA GLN A 239 -9.89 -28.53 9.38
C GLN A 239 -11.01 -29.48 8.91
N LYS A 240 -11.22 -29.62 7.60
CA LYS A 240 -12.10 -30.63 6.99
C LYS A 240 -11.54 -32.06 7.06
N ARG A 241 -10.23 -32.23 7.27
CA ARG A 241 -9.55 -33.56 7.23
C ARG A 241 -9.97 -34.50 8.37
N TYR A 242 -10.56 -33.96 9.44
CA TYR A 242 -10.91 -34.71 10.66
C TYR A 242 -12.35 -34.50 11.13
N ALA A 243 -13.15 -33.74 10.40
CA ALA A 243 -14.51 -33.38 10.79
C ALA A 243 -15.47 -33.70 9.65
N HIS A 244 -16.60 -34.29 10.01
CA HIS A 244 -17.71 -34.49 9.10
C HIS A 244 -18.16 -33.18 8.42
N GLU A 245 -18.91 -33.26 7.30
CA GLU A 245 -19.24 -32.16 6.35
C GLU A 245 -19.91 -30.92 6.97
N TRP A 246 -20.33 -30.99 8.24
CA TRP A 246 -21.09 -29.97 8.96
C TRP A 246 -20.24 -28.85 9.59
N ARG A 247 -18.91 -28.92 9.56
CA ARG A 247 -18.02 -27.95 10.25
C ARG A 247 -17.82 -26.61 9.53
N GLU A 248 -18.10 -26.53 8.23
CA GLU A 248 -17.66 -25.41 7.37
C GLU A 248 -18.15 -24.03 7.81
N GLY A 249 -19.43 -23.91 8.21
CA GLY A 249 -20.01 -22.64 8.67
C GLY A 249 -19.53 -22.24 10.07
N TRP A 250 -19.19 -23.23 10.90
CA TRP A 250 -18.80 -23.02 12.30
C TRP A 250 -17.34 -22.56 12.44
N GLU A 251 -16.49 -22.89 11.46
CA GLU A 251 -15.09 -22.47 11.41
C GLU A 251 -14.89 -20.94 11.47
N LYS A 252 -15.94 -20.16 11.17
CA LYS A 252 -15.98 -18.70 11.40
C LYS A 252 -15.51 -18.32 12.81
N VAL A 253 -15.93 -19.08 13.81
CA VAL A 253 -15.59 -18.82 15.22
C VAL A 253 -14.09 -19.03 15.47
N ASP A 254 -13.56 -20.20 15.09
CA ASP A 254 -12.13 -20.52 15.23
C ASP A 254 -11.24 -19.54 14.45
N ALA A 255 -11.65 -19.19 13.23
CA ALA A 255 -10.97 -18.24 12.37
C ALA A 255 -10.88 -16.85 13.02
N LEU A 256 -11.97 -16.36 13.62
CA LEU A 256 -11.98 -15.09 14.34
C LEU A 256 -11.08 -15.13 15.58
N ARG A 257 -11.10 -16.22 16.35
CA ARG A 257 -10.20 -16.39 17.52
C ARG A 257 -8.74 -16.36 17.11
N GLN A 258 -8.38 -17.04 16.02
CA GLN A 258 -7.03 -17.02 15.47
C GLN A 258 -6.64 -15.61 14.99
N ALA A 259 -7.56 -14.91 14.31
CA ALA A 259 -7.34 -13.55 13.86
C ALA A 259 -7.12 -12.58 15.04
N PHE A 260 -7.85 -12.72 16.16
CA PHE A 260 -7.63 -11.92 17.38
C PHE A 260 -6.22 -12.12 17.93
N ARG A 261 -5.69 -13.35 17.92
CA ARG A 261 -4.32 -13.64 18.38
C ARG A 261 -3.27 -13.08 17.42
N ARG A 262 -3.49 -13.22 16.12
CA ARG A 262 -2.56 -12.79 15.06
C ARG A 262 -2.45 -11.26 14.94
N TYR A 263 -3.56 -10.56 15.14
CA TYR A 263 -3.65 -9.11 14.98
C TYR A 263 -4.02 -8.42 16.30
N PRO A 264 -3.07 -8.27 17.25
CA PRO A 264 -3.34 -7.69 18.56
C PRO A 264 -3.76 -6.21 18.51
N ASN A 265 -3.29 -5.48 17.51
CA ASN A 265 -3.53 -4.05 17.36
C ASN A 265 -4.85 -3.71 16.65
N ALA A 266 -5.58 -4.72 16.17
CA ALA A 266 -6.84 -4.54 15.48
C ALA A 266 -8.00 -4.47 16.48
N GLU A 267 -8.91 -3.53 16.25
CA GLU A 267 -10.09 -3.31 17.08
C GLU A 267 -11.32 -3.99 16.49
N TRP A 268 -11.47 -3.95 15.17
CA TRP A 268 -12.63 -4.48 14.45
C TRP A 268 -12.20 -5.57 13.47
N PHE A 269 -12.95 -6.66 13.47
CA PHE A 269 -12.78 -7.79 12.58
C PHE A 269 -14.04 -7.92 11.75
N TRP A 270 -13.88 -7.85 10.45
CA TRP A 270 -14.97 -7.91 9.51
C TRP A 270 -14.93 -9.25 8.79
N TRP A 271 -15.90 -10.10 9.09
CA TRP A 271 -16.08 -11.34 8.38
C TRP A 271 -16.83 -11.10 7.08
N LEU A 272 -16.29 -11.63 5.98
CA LEU A 272 -16.98 -11.66 4.69
C LEU A 272 -16.91 -13.05 4.06
N ASP A 273 -18.08 -13.58 3.71
CA ASP A 273 -18.18 -14.87 3.02
C ASP A 273 -17.56 -14.81 1.62
N LEU A 274 -17.19 -15.98 1.10
CA LEU A 274 -16.59 -16.12 -0.21
C LEU A 274 -17.55 -15.69 -1.33
N HIS A 275 -18.84 -15.98 -1.19
CA HIS A 275 -19.89 -15.64 -2.16
C HIS A 275 -20.39 -14.19 -2.06
N THR A 276 -19.56 -13.27 -1.53
CA THR A 276 -19.85 -11.84 -1.46
C THR A 276 -18.96 -11.02 -2.38
N TYR A 277 -19.50 -9.94 -2.95
CA TYR A 277 -18.77 -9.01 -3.82
C TYR A 277 -18.97 -7.56 -3.37
N ILE A 278 -17.86 -6.83 -3.20
CA ILE A 278 -17.88 -5.42 -2.81
C ILE A 278 -18.12 -4.59 -4.07
N MET A 279 -19.29 -3.93 -4.12
CA MET A 279 -19.77 -3.14 -5.26
C MET A 279 -19.24 -1.71 -5.22
N GLU A 280 -19.12 -1.12 -4.03
CA GLU A 280 -18.68 0.27 -3.88
C GLU A 280 -17.31 0.36 -3.17
N PRO A 281 -16.21 0.42 -3.94
CA PRO A 281 -14.86 0.51 -3.37
C PRO A 281 -14.47 1.95 -3.00
N THR A 282 -15.37 2.93 -3.15
CA THR A 282 -15.10 4.37 -3.10
C THR A 282 -15.11 4.94 -1.68
N TYR A 283 -15.79 4.28 -0.75
CA TYR A 283 -15.85 4.65 0.67
C TYR A 283 -15.35 3.51 1.57
N SER A 284 -14.99 3.89 2.80
CA SER A 284 -14.40 2.99 3.79
C SER A 284 -15.48 2.39 4.71
N LEU A 285 -15.16 1.27 5.37
CA LEU A 285 -16.06 0.63 6.32
C LEU A 285 -16.30 1.54 7.53
N GLN A 286 -15.27 2.28 7.96
CA GLN A 286 -15.39 3.28 9.02
C GLN A 286 -16.42 4.34 8.67
N SER A 287 -16.30 4.97 7.50
CA SER A 287 -17.22 6.05 7.11
C SER A 287 -18.65 5.56 6.91
N HIS A 288 -18.80 4.35 6.36
CA HIS A 288 -20.10 3.81 5.96
C HIS A 288 -20.89 3.20 7.12
N VAL A 289 -20.19 2.53 8.03
CA VAL A 289 -20.76 1.73 9.12
C VAL A 289 -20.35 2.29 10.49
N LEU A 290 -19.05 2.30 10.81
CA LEU A 290 -18.59 2.44 12.21
C LEU A 290 -18.70 3.87 12.78
N ASN A 291 -18.59 4.92 11.96
CA ASN A 291 -18.61 6.30 12.45
C ASN A 291 -20.03 6.80 12.77
N HIS A 292 -21.05 6.15 12.24
CA HIS A 292 -22.45 6.58 12.30
C HIS A 292 -23.34 5.42 12.79
N LEU A 293 -22.90 4.73 13.85
CA LEU A 293 -23.63 3.57 14.39
C LEU A 293 -24.93 3.96 15.08
N ASP A 294 -25.01 5.17 15.61
CA ASP A 294 -26.20 5.76 16.24
C ASP A 294 -27.35 5.94 15.25
N THR A 295 -27.07 6.40 14.02
CA THR A 295 -28.10 6.66 13.02
C THR A 295 -28.41 5.45 12.15
N ASN A 296 -27.42 4.61 11.88
CA ASN A 296 -27.53 3.57 10.85
C ASN A 296 -27.82 2.17 11.41
N ALA A 297 -27.48 1.94 12.67
CA ALA A 297 -27.74 0.66 13.33
C ALA A 297 -28.87 0.81 14.34
N TYR A 298 -29.65 -0.23 14.48
CA TYR A 298 -30.73 -0.33 15.46
C TYR A 298 -30.49 -1.56 16.33
N ARG A 299 -30.79 -1.46 17.62
CA ARG A 299 -30.73 -2.61 18.55
C ARG A 299 -32.08 -3.24 18.79
N ASP A 300 -33.14 -2.48 18.57
CA ASP A 300 -34.50 -2.97 18.75
C ASP A 300 -34.84 -3.98 17.66
N ILE A 301 -34.90 -5.25 18.03
CA ILE A 301 -35.27 -6.32 17.11
C ILE A 301 -36.71 -6.15 16.60
N ASN A 302 -37.58 -5.40 17.29
CA ASN A 302 -38.96 -5.19 16.85
C ASN A 302 -39.06 -4.33 15.58
N PHE A 303 -38.02 -3.58 15.22
CA PHE A 303 -38.00 -2.79 13.99
C PHE A 303 -38.11 -3.68 12.73
N PHE A 304 -37.41 -4.81 12.74
CA PHE A 304 -37.48 -5.83 11.70
C PHE A 304 -37.30 -7.18 12.37
N ASN A 305 -38.37 -7.98 12.38
CA ASN A 305 -38.43 -9.23 13.15
C ASN A 305 -39.04 -10.37 12.32
N PRO A 306 -38.31 -10.91 11.33
CA PRO A 306 -38.81 -11.98 10.47
C PRO A 306 -39.14 -13.27 11.25
N LEU A 307 -38.47 -13.48 12.39
CA LEU A 307 -38.59 -14.68 13.22
C LEU A 307 -39.60 -14.55 14.37
N ASN A 308 -40.27 -13.40 14.47
CA ASN A 308 -41.22 -13.09 15.55
C ASN A 308 -40.63 -13.38 16.96
N ILE A 309 -39.37 -13.01 17.17
CA ILE A 309 -38.68 -13.16 18.46
C ILE A 309 -39.30 -12.20 19.47
N SER A 310 -39.71 -12.70 20.64
CA SER A 310 -40.27 -11.86 21.70
C SER A 310 -39.20 -10.97 22.33
N HIS A 311 -39.40 -9.64 22.27
CA HIS A 311 -38.51 -8.66 22.89
C HIS A 311 -39.23 -7.37 23.27
N PRO A 312 -38.94 -6.74 24.44
CA PRO A 312 -38.05 -7.20 25.50
C PRO A 312 -38.66 -8.34 26.31
N LEU A 313 -37.82 -9.17 26.95
CA LEU A 313 -38.31 -10.20 27.86
C LEU A 313 -38.75 -9.57 29.18
N ASN A 314 -39.99 -9.85 29.58
CA ASN A 314 -40.54 -9.42 30.86
C ASN A 314 -40.37 -10.52 31.91
N ALA A 315 -39.12 -10.82 32.30
CA ALA A 315 -38.81 -11.78 33.36
C ALA A 315 -38.20 -11.07 34.58
N SER A 316 -38.63 -11.47 35.77
CA SER A 316 -38.28 -10.81 37.05
C SER A 316 -36.82 -11.00 37.47
N TYR A 317 -36.18 -12.08 37.01
CA TYR A 317 -34.77 -12.38 37.31
C TYR A 317 -33.78 -11.66 36.38
N LEU A 318 -34.27 -10.85 35.43
CA LEU A 318 -33.42 -10.14 34.47
C LEU A 318 -33.00 -8.77 35.00
N ASP A 319 -31.72 -8.45 34.80
CA ASP A 319 -31.20 -7.12 35.09
C ASP A 319 -31.92 -6.05 34.25
N PRO A 320 -32.08 -4.81 34.77
CA PRO A 320 -32.70 -3.71 34.02
C PRO A 320 -32.04 -3.45 32.67
N PHE A 321 -30.72 -3.64 32.59
CA PHE A 321 -29.95 -3.52 31.35
C PHE A 321 -30.32 -4.58 30.31
N SER A 322 -30.45 -5.83 30.71
CA SER A 322 -30.82 -6.95 29.84
C SER A 322 -32.30 -6.95 29.46
N ARG A 323 -33.14 -6.30 30.28
CA ARG A 323 -34.57 -6.08 30.02
C ARG A 323 -34.82 -4.88 29.10
N SER A 324 -33.87 -3.95 28.99
CA SER A 324 -33.98 -2.81 28.09
C SER A 324 -33.97 -3.26 26.62
N ILE A 325 -34.79 -2.60 25.80
CA ILE A 325 -34.85 -2.87 24.36
C ILE A 325 -33.52 -2.52 23.67
N THR A 326 -32.87 -1.45 24.12
CA THR A 326 -31.66 -0.90 23.51
C THR A 326 -30.43 -1.01 24.42
N GLY A 327 -30.54 -1.74 25.54
CA GLY A 327 -29.50 -1.83 26.55
C GLY A 327 -29.23 -0.45 27.19
N ASP A 328 -27.96 -0.01 27.11
CA ASP A 328 -27.44 1.26 27.65
C ASP A 328 -27.59 2.46 26.70
N ASN A 329 -28.12 2.23 25.50
CA ASN A 329 -28.23 3.24 24.42
C ASN A 329 -26.90 3.89 23.96
N LYS A 330 -25.73 3.44 24.44
CA LYS A 330 -24.41 3.97 24.05
C LYS A 330 -23.84 3.20 22.87
N THR A 331 -23.33 3.85 21.82
CA THR A 331 -22.70 3.14 20.68
C THR A 331 -21.44 2.36 21.07
N SER A 332 -20.74 2.78 22.12
CA SER A 332 -19.52 2.13 22.61
C SER A 332 -19.71 0.71 23.15
N SER A 333 -20.94 0.34 23.53
CA SER A 333 -21.27 -1.01 24.00
C SER A 333 -21.58 -1.98 22.86
N ILE A 334 -21.69 -1.52 21.61
CA ILE A 334 -21.87 -2.40 20.44
C ILE A 334 -20.57 -3.16 20.21
N ASN A 335 -20.64 -4.48 20.31
CA ASN A 335 -19.52 -5.37 20.06
C ASN A 335 -19.73 -6.24 18.82
N MET A 336 -20.97 -6.47 18.39
CA MET A 336 -21.27 -7.22 17.18
C MET A 336 -22.31 -6.49 16.34
N ILE A 337 -22.04 -6.38 15.04
CA ILE A 337 -22.93 -5.77 14.05
C ILE A 337 -23.22 -6.82 12.99
N LEU A 338 -24.49 -7.15 12.83
CA LEU A 338 -24.95 -8.10 11.83
C LEU A 338 -26.21 -7.59 11.15
N THR A 339 -26.65 -8.27 10.10
CA THR A 339 -27.85 -7.91 9.37
C THR A 339 -28.90 -9.00 9.46
N GLN A 340 -30.14 -8.66 9.14
CA GLN A 340 -31.23 -9.62 9.13
C GLN A 340 -31.80 -9.79 7.72
N ASP A 341 -32.01 -11.03 7.31
CA ASP A 341 -32.63 -11.42 6.05
C ASP A 341 -34.05 -11.96 6.27
N CYS A 342 -34.67 -12.64 5.28
CA CYS A 342 -35.99 -13.23 5.45
C CYS A 342 -36.05 -14.41 6.42
N SER A 343 -34.93 -15.08 6.65
CA SER A 343 -34.83 -16.24 7.53
C SER A 343 -34.31 -15.89 8.92
N GLY A 344 -34.02 -14.61 9.20
CA GLY A 344 -33.47 -14.19 10.49
C GLY A 344 -32.09 -13.58 10.34
N PHE A 345 -31.11 -14.11 11.08
CA PHE A 345 -29.78 -13.51 11.15
C PHE A 345 -28.91 -13.91 9.96
N SER A 346 -28.30 -12.93 9.31
CA SER A 346 -27.44 -13.15 8.16
C SER A 346 -25.96 -12.99 8.55
N LEU A 347 -25.19 -14.07 8.42
CA LEU A 347 -23.75 -14.10 8.77
C LEU A 347 -22.81 -14.05 7.56
N GLY A 348 -23.31 -13.57 6.42
CA GLY A 348 -22.50 -13.40 5.22
C GLY A 348 -21.58 -12.18 5.22
N SER A 349 -21.97 -11.14 5.97
CA SER A 349 -21.18 -9.95 6.22
C SER A 349 -21.53 -9.45 7.62
N PHE A 350 -20.61 -9.61 8.57
CA PHE A 350 -20.81 -9.12 9.94
C PHE A 350 -19.49 -8.60 10.52
N VAL A 351 -19.58 -7.59 11.40
CA VAL A 351 -18.41 -7.01 12.05
C VAL A 351 -18.45 -7.33 13.54
N VAL A 352 -17.33 -7.77 14.08
CA VAL A 352 -17.15 -7.93 15.53
C VAL A 352 -16.02 -7.04 16.02
N ARG A 353 -16.21 -6.47 17.20
CA ARG A 353 -15.19 -5.76 17.95
C ARG A 353 -14.42 -6.76 18.79
N ARG A 354 -13.10 -6.61 18.90
CA ARG A 354 -12.33 -7.34 19.89
C ARG A 354 -12.68 -6.83 21.28
N SER A 355 -13.29 -7.69 22.09
CA SER A 355 -13.65 -7.38 23.47
C SER A 355 -13.73 -8.66 24.30
N PRO A 356 -13.64 -8.58 25.64
CA PRO A 356 -13.88 -9.73 26.51
C PRO A 356 -15.28 -10.34 26.31
N TRP A 357 -16.26 -9.51 25.97
CA TRP A 357 -17.61 -9.96 25.62
C TRP A 357 -17.60 -10.84 24.37
N THR A 358 -16.88 -10.41 23.33
CA THR A 358 -16.80 -11.15 22.06
C THR A 358 -16.09 -12.48 22.26
N GLU A 359 -15.01 -12.51 23.03
CA GLU A 359 -14.31 -13.76 23.35
C GLU A 359 -15.24 -14.75 24.08
N ARG A 360 -16.01 -14.28 25.07
CA ARG A 360 -17.02 -15.10 25.76
C ARG A 360 -18.13 -15.57 24.82
N LEU A 361 -18.60 -14.71 23.91
CA LEU A 361 -19.61 -15.10 22.92
C LEU A 361 -19.08 -16.21 22.01
N LEU A 362 -17.84 -16.08 21.52
CA LEU A 362 -17.20 -17.08 20.68
C LEU A 362 -17.01 -18.42 21.42
N ASP A 363 -16.72 -18.41 22.73
CA ASP A 363 -16.65 -19.62 23.55
C ASP A 363 -17.99 -20.35 23.65
N ILE A 364 -19.08 -19.61 23.92
CA ILE A 364 -20.42 -20.18 24.03
C ILE A 364 -20.93 -20.62 22.67
N TRP A 365 -20.65 -19.85 21.62
CA TRP A 365 -21.08 -20.19 20.27
C TRP A 365 -20.39 -21.45 19.74
N TRP A 366 -19.14 -21.70 20.13
CA TRP A 366 -18.40 -22.92 19.81
C TRP A 366 -18.62 -24.08 20.80
N ASP A 367 -19.56 -23.95 21.75
CA ASP A 367 -19.83 -25.00 22.74
C ASP A 367 -20.27 -26.30 22.04
N PRO A 368 -19.70 -27.47 22.38
CA PRO A 368 -20.16 -28.78 21.90
C PRO A 368 -21.67 -29.01 22.05
N ALA A 369 -22.32 -28.41 23.05
CA ALA A 369 -23.77 -28.50 23.21
C ALA A 369 -24.55 -27.84 22.05
N LEU A 370 -24.03 -26.75 21.49
CA LEU A 370 -24.65 -26.06 20.35
C LEU A 370 -24.18 -26.64 19.02
N TYR A 371 -22.88 -26.89 18.90
CA TYR A 371 -22.28 -27.39 17.68
C TYR A 371 -22.52 -28.90 17.52
N GLU A 372 -21.95 -29.75 18.38
CA GLU A 372 -21.97 -31.20 18.17
C GLU A 372 -23.33 -31.84 18.44
N GLN A 373 -24.06 -31.41 19.47
CA GLN A 373 -25.33 -32.07 19.83
C GLN A 373 -26.51 -31.58 19.00
N LYS A 374 -26.52 -30.29 18.61
CA LYS A 374 -27.65 -29.67 17.93
C LYS A 374 -27.41 -29.39 16.43
N HIS A 375 -26.25 -29.74 15.84
CA HIS A 375 -26.00 -29.51 14.40
C HIS A 375 -27.09 -30.05 13.47
N LEU A 376 -27.73 -31.17 13.81
CA LEU A 376 -28.84 -31.74 13.01
C LEU A 376 -30.15 -30.96 13.17
N ALA A 377 -30.33 -30.24 14.27
CA ALA A 377 -31.51 -29.42 14.51
C ALA A 377 -31.42 -28.05 13.83
N TRP A 378 -30.21 -27.56 13.54
CA TRP A 378 -29.98 -26.28 12.88
C TRP A 378 -30.06 -26.44 11.37
N THR A 379 -31.08 -25.85 10.74
CA THR A 379 -31.23 -25.88 9.28
C THR A 379 -30.24 -24.94 8.60
N HIS A 380 -30.01 -23.76 9.18
CA HIS A 380 -29.03 -22.76 8.74
C HIS A 380 -27.74 -22.77 9.60
N LYS A 381 -27.37 -23.93 10.15
CA LYS A 381 -26.09 -24.18 10.82
C LYS A 381 -25.75 -23.11 11.88
N GLU A 382 -24.67 -22.35 11.66
CA GLU A 382 -24.16 -21.39 12.63
C GLU A 382 -25.10 -20.18 12.82
N GLN A 383 -25.91 -19.84 11.80
CA GLN A 383 -26.87 -18.73 11.88
C GLN A 383 -27.95 -19.01 12.92
N ASP A 384 -28.60 -20.18 12.84
CA ASP A 384 -29.65 -20.57 13.78
C ASP A 384 -29.11 -20.73 15.20
N SER A 385 -27.88 -21.23 15.35
CA SER A 385 -27.26 -21.35 16.67
C SER A 385 -27.02 -19.99 17.33
N LEU A 386 -26.60 -18.97 16.56
CA LEU A 386 -26.44 -17.61 17.08
C LEU A 386 -27.80 -16.99 17.42
N GLN A 387 -28.83 -17.26 16.62
CA GLN A 387 -30.20 -16.84 16.94
C GLN A 387 -30.68 -17.48 18.25
N HIS A 388 -30.44 -18.77 18.44
CA HIS A 388 -30.75 -19.47 19.70
C HIS A 388 -30.01 -18.85 20.88
N VAL A 389 -28.72 -18.52 20.72
CA VAL A 389 -27.94 -17.84 21.76
C VAL A 389 -28.53 -16.47 22.06
N TYR A 390 -28.90 -15.69 21.04
CA TYR A 390 -29.52 -14.38 21.19
C TYR A 390 -30.89 -14.45 21.90
N ILE A 391 -31.70 -15.45 21.58
CA ILE A 391 -33.02 -15.67 22.18
C ILE A 391 -32.86 -16.10 23.65
N ASN A 392 -31.97 -17.04 23.96
CA ASN A 392 -31.90 -17.64 25.28
C ASN A 392 -30.94 -16.95 26.26
N HIS A 393 -29.98 -16.16 25.77
CA HIS A 393 -29.00 -15.48 26.62
C HIS A 393 -29.21 -13.95 26.61
N PRO A 394 -29.83 -13.38 27.67
CA PRO A 394 -30.16 -11.96 27.74
C PRO A 394 -28.94 -11.02 27.66
N TRP A 395 -27.79 -11.45 28.18
CA TRP A 395 -26.55 -10.65 28.20
C TRP A 395 -25.96 -10.41 26.80
N VAL A 396 -26.39 -11.16 25.77
CA VAL A 396 -25.91 -11.00 24.39
C VAL A 396 -26.57 -9.80 23.71
N ARG A 397 -27.86 -9.57 23.95
CA ARG A 397 -28.69 -8.65 23.16
C ARG A 397 -28.24 -7.18 23.22
N PRO A 398 -27.91 -6.62 24.40
CA PRO A 398 -27.49 -5.21 24.49
C PRO A 398 -26.24 -4.86 23.66
N HIS A 399 -25.41 -5.86 23.38
CA HIS A 399 -24.13 -5.73 22.69
C HIS A 399 -24.20 -6.04 21.19
N VAL A 400 -25.33 -6.57 20.71
CA VAL A 400 -25.59 -6.84 19.30
C VAL A 400 -26.39 -5.67 18.71
N ALA A 401 -25.96 -5.18 17.55
CA ALA A 401 -26.70 -4.21 16.78
C ALA A 401 -27.00 -4.75 15.38
N PHE A 402 -28.17 -4.40 14.88
CA PHE A 402 -28.61 -4.77 13.54
C PHE A 402 -28.46 -3.60 12.59
N MET A 403 -28.06 -3.89 11.37
CA MET A 403 -28.01 -2.91 10.28
C MET A 403 -29.00 -3.33 9.19
N PRO A 404 -29.65 -2.37 8.48
CA PRO A 404 -30.48 -2.72 7.34
C PRO A 404 -29.70 -3.57 6.33
N GLN A 405 -30.30 -4.69 5.91
CA GLN A 405 -29.66 -5.72 5.07
C GLN A 405 -28.94 -5.11 3.87
N ARG A 406 -29.62 -4.27 3.08
CA ARG A 406 -29.05 -3.63 1.89
C ARG A 406 -27.81 -2.77 2.12
N ARG A 407 -27.65 -2.21 3.32
CA ARG A 407 -26.54 -1.31 3.61
C ARG A 407 -25.21 -2.06 3.71
N MET A 408 -25.23 -3.29 4.19
CA MET A 408 -24.00 -4.04 4.50
C MET A 408 -23.94 -5.44 3.84
N ASN A 409 -25.09 -6.01 3.49
CA ASN A 409 -25.25 -7.40 3.08
C ASN A 409 -26.46 -7.56 2.12
N SER A 410 -26.53 -6.76 1.04
CA SER A 410 -27.66 -6.85 0.10
C SER A 410 -27.69 -8.18 -0.64
N PHE A 411 -28.87 -8.66 -1.05
CA PHE A 411 -29.02 -9.92 -1.77
C PHE A 411 -29.31 -9.72 -3.27
N PRO A 412 -28.89 -10.64 -4.14
CA PRO A 412 -29.28 -10.60 -5.54
C PRO A 412 -30.79 -10.91 -5.69
N PRO A 413 -31.46 -10.42 -6.74
CA PRO A 413 -32.84 -10.80 -7.02
C PRO A 413 -32.92 -12.33 -7.18
N GLY A 414 -33.91 -12.96 -6.54
CA GLY A 414 -34.08 -14.43 -6.55
C GLY A 414 -33.40 -15.15 -5.39
N ALA A 415 -32.56 -14.48 -4.60
CA ALA A 415 -32.32 -14.92 -3.23
C ALA A 415 -33.54 -14.56 -2.38
N CYS A 416 -33.83 -15.33 -1.32
CA CYS A 416 -34.90 -14.97 -0.39
C CYS A 416 -36.31 -14.92 -1.06
N GLY A 417 -36.56 -15.86 -1.98
CA GLY A 417 -37.81 -15.99 -2.74
C GLY A 417 -37.79 -15.30 -4.10
N ASN A 418 -38.90 -15.37 -4.85
CA ASN A 418 -39.01 -14.82 -6.21
C ASN A 418 -39.29 -13.31 -6.25
N GLY A 419 -39.26 -12.63 -5.10
CA GLY A 419 -39.60 -11.22 -4.95
C GLY A 419 -38.45 -10.27 -5.31
N THR A 420 -38.79 -9.00 -5.52
CA THR A 420 -37.81 -7.89 -5.63
C THR A 420 -38.01 -6.88 -4.50
N ASP A 421 -38.03 -7.38 -3.27
CA ASP A 421 -38.10 -6.55 -2.07
C ASP A 421 -36.98 -5.53 -1.99
N ARG A 422 -37.37 -4.25 -1.99
CA ARG A 422 -36.46 -3.10 -1.89
C ARG A 422 -35.75 -2.99 -0.54
N ARG A 423 -36.04 -3.86 0.43
CA ARG A 423 -35.39 -3.86 1.76
C ARG A 423 -34.19 -4.78 1.83
N ILE A 424 -34.19 -5.84 1.01
CA ILE A 424 -33.23 -6.95 1.08
C ILE A 424 -32.41 -7.01 -0.21
N HIS A 425 -33.05 -6.82 -1.37
CA HIS A 425 -32.40 -6.98 -2.66
C HIS A 425 -31.56 -5.78 -3.06
N TYR A 426 -30.50 -6.05 -3.82
CA TYR A 426 -29.58 -5.06 -4.36
C TYR A 426 -30.32 -4.10 -5.30
N GLN A 427 -30.23 -2.80 -5.04
CA GLN A 427 -30.69 -1.76 -5.96
C GLN A 427 -29.52 -1.06 -6.64
N ARG A 428 -29.54 -1.07 -8.00
CA ARG A 428 -28.51 -0.43 -8.84
C ARG A 428 -28.44 1.08 -8.65
N ASN A 429 -29.57 1.75 -8.45
CA ASN A 429 -29.64 3.21 -8.36
C ASN A 429 -29.06 3.72 -7.04
N ASP A 430 -29.32 2.99 -5.96
CA ASP A 430 -28.94 3.37 -4.60
C ASP A 430 -27.49 3.00 -4.27
N ARG A 431 -26.83 2.22 -5.14
CA ARG A 431 -25.42 1.80 -5.01
C ARG A 431 -25.13 1.12 -3.68
N ASP A 432 -25.84 0.01 -3.46
CA ASP A 432 -25.64 -0.80 -2.26
C ASP A 432 -24.18 -1.28 -2.14
N PHE A 433 -23.66 -1.34 -0.91
CA PHE A 433 -22.23 -1.50 -0.66
C PHE A 433 -21.66 -2.85 -1.12
N ILE A 434 -22.38 -3.92 -0.78
CA ILE A 434 -21.99 -5.31 -0.98
C ILE A 434 -23.21 -6.10 -1.43
N VAL A 435 -22.99 -6.99 -2.38
CA VAL A 435 -23.94 -8.04 -2.73
C VAL A 435 -23.44 -9.39 -2.18
N ASN A 436 -24.33 -10.11 -1.54
CA ASN A 436 -24.12 -11.44 -1.00
C ASN A 436 -25.03 -12.42 -1.72
N MET A 437 -24.42 -13.33 -2.47
CA MET A 437 -25.13 -14.36 -3.23
C MET A 437 -25.44 -15.58 -2.32
N ALA A 438 -26.10 -15.31 -1.19
CA ALA A 438 -26.48 -16.33 -0.22
C ALA A 438 -27.53 -17.32 -0.81
N GLY A 439 -27.46 -18.59 -0.44
CA GLY A 439 -28.40 -19.61 -0.91
C GLY A 439 -28.22 -20.01 -2.39
N CYS A 440 -27.12 -19.61 -3.02
CA CYS A 440 -26.75 -20.05 -4.36
C CYS A 440 -26.56 -21.56 -4.50
N GLU A 441 -26.04 -22.19 -3.45
CA GLU A 441 -25.72 -23.61 -3.42
C GLU A 441 -26.98 -24.49 -3.55
N TRP A 442 -28.17 -23.89 -3.41
CA TRP A 442 -29.47 -24.55 -3.50
C TRP A 442 -30.18 -24.33 -4.85
N GLY A 443 -29.43 -24.46 -5.94
CA GLY A 443 -30.01 -24.52 -7.29
C GLY A 443 -29.99 -23.22 -8.11
N ARG A 444 -29.19 -22.21 -7.73
CA ARG A 444 -28.96 -20.98 -8.55
C ARG A 444 -27.56 -20.97 -9.16
N ASP A 445 -27.38 -20.27 -10.28
CA ASP A 445 -26.06 -20.16 -10.92
C ASP A 445 -25.20 -19.06 -10.27
N CYS A 446 -24.51 -19.44 -9.20
CA CYS A 446 -23.72 -18.49 -8.43
C CYS A 446 -22.55 -17.88 -9.19
N TRP A 447 -21.97 -18.64 -10.12
CA TRP A 447 -20.88 -18.13 -10.94
C TRP A 447 -21.39 -17.06 -11.93
N GLY A 448 -22.55 -17.31 -12.55
CA GLY A 448 -23.22 -16.34 -13.42
C GLY A 448 -23.58 -15.05 -12.69
N GLU A 449 -24.15 -15.16 -11.47
CA GLU A 449 -24.47 -14.01 -10.62
C GLU A 449 -23.22 -13.22 -10.23
N MET A 450 -22.17 -13.90 -9.74
CA MET A 450 -20.89 -13.26 -9.37
C MET A 450 -20.28 -12.56 -10.58
N TRP A 451 -20.32 -13.20 -11.76
CA TRP A 451 -19.83 -12.61 -12.99
C TRP A 451 -20.62 -11.37 -13.39
N TYR A 452 -21.96 -11.40 -13.29
CA TYR A 452 -22.84 -10.28 -13.56
C TYR A 452 -22.52 -9.08 -12.65
N TYR A 453 -22.47 -9.30 -11.33
CA TYR A 453 -22.15 -8.23 -10.37
C TYR A 453 -20.73 -7.71 -10.51
N ARG A 454 -19.77 -8.56 -10.91
CA ARG A 454 -18.42 -8.12 -11.25
C ARG A 454 -18.42 -7.15 -12.44
N GLN A 455 -19.17 -7.44 -13.50
CA GLN A 455 -19.28 -6.54 -14.65
C GLN A 455 -20.03 -5.26 -14.30
N LEU A 456 -21.14 -5.38 -13.56
CA LEU A 456 -21.93 -4.24 -13.10
C LEU A 456 -21.08 -3.32 -12.20
N GLY A 457 -20.32 -3.88 -11.27
CA GLY A 457 -19.42 -3.15 -10.38
C GLY A 457 -18.30 -2.43 -11.14
N TYR A 458 -17.75 -3.06 -12.19
CA TYR A 458 -16.82 -2.39 -13.10
C TYR A 458 -17.50 -1.22 -13.81
N PHE A 459 -18.67 -1.45 -14.42
CA PHE A 459 -19.43 -0.44 -15.15
C PHE A 459 -19.77 0.79 -14.30
N LEU A 460 -20.20 0.59 -13.04
CA LEU A 460 -20.59 1.66 -12.12
C LEU A 460 -19.40 2.48 -11.62
N ASN A 461 -18.22 1.85 -11.50
CA ASN A 461 -17.00 2.45 -10.93
C ASN A 461 -15.94 2.84 -11.97
N ARG A 462 -16.30 2.91 -13.26
CA ARG A 462 -15.40 3.39 -14.31
C ARG A 462 -14.87 4.79 -14.01
N SER A 463 -13.56 4.95 -14.14
CA SER A 463 -12.89 6.24 -14.10
C SER A 463 -13.33 7.13 -15.26
N TRP A 464 -13.16 8.44 -15.10
CA TRP A 464 -13.45 9.40 -16.17
C TRP A 464 -12.67 9.08 -17.47
N TRP A 465 -11.42 8.62 -17.34
CA TRP A 465 -10.58 8.23 -18.47
C TRP A 465 -11.06 6.97 -19.17
N GLU A 466 -11.56 5.97 -18.44
CA GLU A 466 -12.17 4.77 -19.04
C GLU A 466 -13.45 5.12 -19.79
N ARG A 467 -14.32 5.96 -19.20
CA ARG A 467 -15.53 6.45 -19.88
C ARG A 467 -15.19 7.21 -21.17
N PHE A 468 -14.15 8.02 -21.14
CA PHE A 468 -13.67 8.75 -22.31
C PHE A 468 -13.17 7.79 -23.40
N LYS A 469 -12.34 6.80 -23.05
CA LYS A 469 -11.85 5.78 -24.00
C LYS A 469 -12.97 4.97 -24.62
N GLU A 470 -13.93 4.54 -23.81
CA GLU A 470 -15.09 3.77 -24.28
C GLU A 470 -15.97 4.64 -25.20
N GLY A 471 -16.16 5.93 -24.87
CA GLY A 471 -16.87 6.86 -25.74
C GLY A 471 -16.20 7.03 -27.11
N LEU A 472 -14.87 7.14 -27.15
CA LEU A 472 -14.11 7.19 -28.40
C LEU A 472 -14.21 5.87 -29.18
N ALA A 473 -14.10 4.73 -28.50
CA ALA A 473 -14.25 3.43 -29.11
C ALA A 473 -15.65 3.27 -29.73
N ASP A 474 -16.70 3.68 -29.02
CA ASP A 474 -18.07 3.61 -29.53
C ASP A 474 -18.27 4.46 -30.78
N ILE A 475 -17.70 5.68 -30.82
CA ILE A 475 -17.74 6.53 -32.02
C ILE A 475 -17.01 5.85 -33.18
N PHE A 476 -15.82 5.29 -32.92
CA PHE A 476 -15.02 4.57 -33.91
C PHE A 476 -15.74 3.34 -34.48
N PHE A 477 -16.33 2.51 -33.63
CA PHE A 477 -17.04 1.31 -34.03
C PHE A 477 -18.36 1.62 -34.76
N LYS A 478 -19.03 2.71 -34.40
CA LYS A 478 -20.17 3.24 -35.19
C LYS A 478 -19.73 3.69 -36.59
N MET A 479 -18.59 4.36 -36.73
CA MET A 479 -18.06 4.75 -38.04
C MET A 479 -17.71 3.55 -38.93
N ILE A 480 -17.32 2.42 -38.35
CA ILE A 480 -16.97 1.17 -39.08
C ILE A 480 -18.21 0.32 -39.40
N GLY A 481 -19.41 0.76 -39.02
CA GLY A 481 -20.66 0.03 -39.26
C GLY A 481 -20.80 -1.24 -38.41
N ARG A 482 -20.02 -1.37 -37.33
CA ARG A 482 -20.09 -2.50 -36.38
C ARG A 482 -20.38 -1.97 -34.99
N PRO A 483 -21.64 -1.70 -34.62
CA PRO A 483 -21.96 -1.18 -33.30
C PRO A 483 -21.54 -2.17 -32.21
N LEU A 484 -20.84 -1.67 -31.19
CA LEU A 484 -20.51 -2.43 -29.98
C LEU A 484 -21.81 -2.86 -29.27
N LYS A 485 -22.01 -4.16 -29.08
CA LYS A 485 -23.07 -4.67 -28.19
C LYS A 485 -22.70 -4.33 -26.75
N ARG A 486 -23.37 -3.35 -26.15
CA ARG A 486 -23.27 -3.10 -24.72
C ARG A 486 -24.06 -4.16 -23.96
N GLN A 487 -23.45 -4.74 -22.93
CA GLN A 487 -24.13 -5.64 -22.00
C GLN A 487 -24.93 -4.88 -20.92
N PHE A 488 -24.75 -3.55 -20.79
CA PHE A 488 -25.31 -2.71 -19.71
C PHE A 488 -25.64 -1.28 -20.11
#